data_AF-A0A812TCS2-F1
#
_entry.id   AF-A0A812TCS2-F1
#
_cell.length_a   1.000
_cell.length_b   1.000
_cell.length_c   1.000
_cell.angle_alpha   90.00
_cell.angle_beta   90.00
_cell.angle_gamma   90.00
#
_symmetry.space_group_name_H-M   'P 1'
#
loop_
_entity.id
_entity.type
_entity.pdbx_description
1 polymer ?
#
loop_
_entity_poly.entity_id
_entity_poly.type
_entity_poly.pdbx_seq_one_letter_code
_entity_poly.pdbx_strand_id
1 'polypeptide(L)' 'MGDEEVAALVVDNGSGMCKAGFAGDDAPRAVFPSIVGRPKMPGIMVGMDQKDSYVGDEAQSKR' A
#
# COMPACT_ATOMS: atom_id res chain seq x y z
N MET A 1 -7.49 25.83 -21.40
CA MET A 1 -7.51 25.10 -20.13
C MET A 1 -7.18 23.68 -20.53
N GLY A 2 -5.91 23.29 -20.38
CA GLY A 2 -5.38 22.08 -21.01
C GLY A 2 -6.13 20.85 -20.50
N ASP A 3 -6.48 19.96 -21.41
CA ASP A 3 -6.94 18.62 -21.07
C ASP A 3 -5.87 17.98 -20.18
N GLU A 4 -6.15 17.86 -18.88
CA GLU A 4 -5.33 17.03 -18.01
C GLU A 4 -5.51 15.60 -18.51
N GLU A 5 -4.51 15.11 -19.23
CA GLU A 5 -4.51 13.76 -19.77
C GLU A 5 -4.65 12.76 -18.60
N VAL A 6 -5.84 12.20 -18.44
CA VAL A 6 -6.13 11.23 -17.37
C VAL A 6 -5.42 9.93 -17.71
N ALA A 7 -4.21 9.76 -17.19
CA ALA A 7 -3.46 8.52 -17.34
C ALA A 7 -4.14 7.40 -16.54
N ALA A 8 -4.39 6.27 -17.19
CA ALA A 8 -4.98 5.10 -16.53
C ALA A 8 -4.05 4.56 -15.43
N LEU A 9 -4.62 4.09 -14.33
CA LEU A 9 -3.87 3.38 -13.30
C LEU A 9 -3.76 1.90 -13.66
N VAL A 10 -2.57 1.34 -13.49
CA VAL A 10 -2.32 -0.10 -13.60
C VAL A 10 -2.06 -0.64 -12.19
N VAL A 11 -2.81 -1.67 -11.79
CA VAL A 11 -2.66 -2.34 -10.50
C VAL A 11 -2.51 -3.85 -10.73
N ASP A 12 -1.31 -4.36 -10.44
CA ASP A 12 -0.99 -5.79 -10.46
C ASP A 12 -1.13 -6.36 -9.04
N ASN A 13 -2.19 -7.13 -8.82
CA ASN A 13 -2.52 -7.75 -7.53
C ASN A 13 -1.81 -9.09 -7.36
N GLY A 14 -0.48 -9.07 -7.30
CA GLY A 14 0.32 -10.24 -6.99
C GLY A 14 0.10 -10.74 -5.56
N SER A 15 0.17 -12.05 -5.34
CA SER A 15 -0.04 -12.65 -4.01
C SER A 15 1.07 -12.37 -3.00
N GLY A 16 2.30 -12.14 -3.47
CA GLY A 16 3.43 -11.74 -2.62
C GLY A 16 3.61 -10.22 -2.57
N MET A 17 3.56 -9.57 -3.73
CA MET A 17 3.80 -8.13 -3.89
C MET A 17 2.73 -7.51 -4.78
N CYS A 18 2.16 -6.39 -4.36
CA CYS A 18 1.31 -5.54 -5.17
C CYS A 18 2.19 -4.50 -5.87
N LYS A 19 1.90 -4.24 -7.14
CA LYS A 19 2.58 -3.21 -7.93
C LYS A 19 1.56 -2.25 -8.52
N ALA A 20 1.85 -0.96 -8.47
CA ALA A 20 0.98 0.08 -9.03
C ALA A 20 1.79 1.15 -9.77
N GLY A 21 1.19 1.73 -10.81
CA GLY A 21 1.79 2.80 -11.62
C GLY A 21 0.79 3.38 -12.62
N PHE A 22 1.24 4.32 -13.45
CA PHE A 22 0.43 4.84 -14.56
C PHE A 22 0.69 4.03 -15.84
N ALA A 23 -0.32 3.91 -16.68
CA ALA A 23 -0.17 3.29 -18.00
C ALA A 23 0.85 4.09 -18.83
N GLY A 24 1.82 3.39 -19.42
CA GLY A 24 2.91 3.99 -20.19
C GLY A 24 4.20 4.25 -19.40
N ASP A 25 4.18 4.13 -18.06
CA ASP A 25 5.42 4.15 -17.27
C ASP A 25 6.27 2.90 -17.58
N ASP A 26 7.60 3.07 -17.65
CA ASP A 26 8.55 1.97 -17.90
C ASP A 26 8.63 0.95 -16.75
N ALA A 27 8.19 1.35 -15.54
CA ALA A 27 8.27 0.56 -14.32
C ALA A 27 7.15 0.95 -13.34
N PRO A 28 6.75 0.05 -12.41
CA PRO A 28 5.78 0.40 -11.38
C PRO A 28 6.34 1.51 -10.47
N ARG A 29 5.48 2.48 -10.13
CA ARG A 29 5.82 3.57 -9.21
C ARG A 29 5.76 3.15 -7.74
N ALA A 30 4.97 2.14 -7.43
CA ALA A 30 4.87 1.55 -6.10
C ALA A 30 4.96 0.03 -6.19
N VAL A 31 5.72 -0.56 -5.28
CA VAL A 31 5.84 -2.01 -5.09
C VAL A 31 5.86 -2.26 -3.59
N PHE A 32 4.91 -3.02 -3.06
CA PHE A 32 4.80 -3.28 -1.63
C PHE A 32 4.26 -4.70 -1.35
N PRO A 33 4.55 -5.29 -0.18
CA PRO A 33 4.02 -6.60 0.20
C PRO A 33 2.49 -6.64 0.22
N SER A 34 1.90 -7.70 -0.32
CA SER A 34 0.44 -7.88 -0.38
C SER A 34 -0.14 -8.37 0.95
N ILE A 35 0.05 -7.60 2.02
CA ILE A 35 -0.35 -7.97 3.38
C ILE A 35 -1.13 -6.86 4.08
N VAL A 36 -2.05 -7.28 4.95
CA VAL A 36 -2.75 -6.42 5.91
C VAL A 36 -2.50 -6.97 7.31
N GLY A 37 -1.86 -6.15 8.16
CA GLY A 37 -1.62 -6.47 9.56
C GLY A 37 -2.71 -5.86 10.45
N ARG A 38 -3.26 -6.64 11.39
CA ARG A 38 -4.20 -6.13 12.41
C ARG A 38 -3.61 -6.31 13.81
N PRO A 39 -3.70 -5.29 14.69
CA PRO A 39 -3.27 -5.44 16.07
C PRO A 39 -4.03 -6.57 16.76
N LYS A 40 -3.31 -7.50 17.41
CA LYS A 40 -3.93 -8.58 18.21
C LYS A 40 -4.59 -8.05 19.48
N MET A 41 -4.02 -6.99 20.05
CA MET A 41 -4.49 -6.37 21.28
C MET A 41 -4.56 -4.85 21.07
N PRO A 42 -5.76 -4.29 20.88
CA PRO A 42 -5.95 -2.84 20.75
C PRO A 42 -5.48 -2.10 22.01
N GLY A 43 -4.87 -0.92 21.87
CA GLY A 43 -4.63 0.01 22.99
C GLY A 43 -3.41 -0.22 23.88
N ILE A 44 -2.54 -1.19 23.59
CA ILE A 44 -1.36 -1.45 24.45
C ILE A 44 -0.20 -0.47 24.19
N MET A 45 -0.03 -0.01 22.95
CA MET A 45 1.14 0.78 22.58
C MET A 45 0.88 2.28 22.82
N VAL A 46 1.35 2.79 23.96
CA VAL A 46 1.24 4.21 24.34
C VAL A 46 2.10 5.05 23.39
N GLY A 47 1.50 6.07 22.77
CA GLY A 47 2.21 7.00 21.87
C GLY A 47 2.20 6.62 20.38
N MET A 48 1.60 5.48 19.99
CA MET A 48 1.26 5.20 18.60
C MET A 48 -0.21 5.48 18.32
N ASP A 49 -0.52 5.97 17.12
CA ASP A 49 -1.90 5.97 16.61
C ASP A 49 -2.43 4.53 16.63
N GLN A 50 -3.53 4.32 17.33
CA GLN A 50 -4.25 3.05 17.35
C GLN A 50 -4.95 2.85 16.01
N LYS A 51 -4.20 2.44 14.98
CA LYS A 51 -4.76 2.06 13.69
C LYS A 51 -5.38 0.67 13.79
N ASP A 52 -6.57 0.52 13.21
CA ASP A 52 -7.26 -0.78 13.11
C ASP A 52 -6.54 -1.75 12.16
N SER A 53 -5.74 -1.23 11.23
CA SER A 53 -5.00 -2.02 10.25
C SER A 53 -3.76 -1.29 9.76
N TYR A 54 -2.77 -2.08 9.34
CA TYR A 54 -1.54 -1.68 8.68
C TYR A 54 -1.47 -2.39 7.32
N VAL A 55 -0.84 -1.79 6.32
CA VAL A 55 -0.74 -2.36 4.97
C VAL A 55 0.70 -2.31 4.48
N GLY A 56 1.11 -3.28 3.67
CA GLY A 56 2.43 -3.28 3.02
C GLY A 56 3.58 -3.30 4.03
N ASP A 57 4.58 -2.44 3.80
CA ASP A 57 5.80 -2.39 4.62
C ASP A 57 5.50 -2.05 6.09
N GLU A 58 4.47 -1.25 6.36
CA GLU A 58 4.05 -0.92 7.74
C GLU A 58 3.54 -2.17 8.46
N ALA A 59 2.76 -3.01 7.78
CA ALA A 59 2.31 -4.28 8.32
C ALA A 59 3.46 -5.28 8.50
N GLN A 60 4.42 -5.30 7.57
CA GLN A 60 5.56 -6.22 7.63
C GLN A 60 6.49 -5.88 8.80
N SER A 61 6.73 -4.58 9.02
CA SER A 61 7.59 -4.08 10.09
C SER A 61 7.02 -4.30 11.50
N LYS A 62 5.71 -4.56 11.59
CA LYS A 62 4.97 -4.76 12.85
C LYS A 62 4.56 -6.23 13.07
N ARG A 63 5.12 -7.16 12.28
CA ARG A 63 4.88 -8.60 12.39
C ARG A 63 5.44 -9.20 13.68
#